data_AF-A0A926AA29-F1
#
_entry.id   AF-A0A926AA29-F1
#
_cell.length_a   1.000
_cell.length_b   1.000
_cell.length_c   1.000
_cell.angle_alpha   90.00
_cell.angle_beta   90.00
_cell.angle_gamma   90.00
#
_symmetry.space_group_name_H-M   'P 1'
#
loop_
_entity.id
_entity.type
_entity.pdbx_description
1 polymer ?
#
loop_
_entity_poly.entity_id
_entity_poly.type
_entity_poly.pdbx_seq_one_letter_code
_entity_poly.pdbx_strand_id
1 'polypeptide(L)'
;TITPTYTPTLTLTPSATYTPGGPTITPTVISTTAMPTPTNTAIVPSATPTATPIAGVELLINTGFEAKTSDGSPELPPWVLKLGTSDKIKCNKAGKPPVAQAGECAFQFKGSVGENSKLEQTAVITGLAFAAGDALNFGVQADAKDTSVLGKVKVTVKYTDATPKTKASVDFIQTTGYQALSGSTPLASGAVAKIKFSIVHQSPASKVRVDSASLLWFNNGGSLLALPKLMGQG
;
A
#
# COMPACT_ATOMS: atom_id res chain seq x y z
N THR A 1 35.77 -22.53 38.37
CA THR A 1 34.70 -21.55 38.68
C THR A 1 34.65 -21.36 40.17
N ILE A 2 34.83 -20.12 40.65
CA ILE A 2 34.86 -19.78 42.09
C ILE A 2 33.53 -19.14 42.47
N THR A 3 32.89 -19.64 43.53
CA THR A 3 31.61 -19.15 44.04
C THR A 3 31.86 -18.33 45.31
N PRO A 4 31.52 -17.02 45.35
CA PRO A 4 31.72 -16.21 46.54
C PRO A 4 30.65 -16.47 47.60
N THR A 5 31.05 -16.40 48.87
CA THR A 5 30.16 -16.46 50.05
C THR A 5 30.05 -15.07 50.69
N TYR A 6 28.83 -14.63 50.99
CA TYR A 6 28.55 -13.34 51.64
C TYR A 6 27.95 -13.53 53.03
N THR A 7 28.42 -12.72 53.99
CA THR A 7 27.88 -12.61 55.36
C THR A 7 27.22 -11.23 55.54
N PRO A 8 25.90 -11.15 55.80
CA PRO A 8 25.22 -9.86 55.94
C PRO A 8 25.56 -9.18 57.27
N THR A 9 25.75 -7.86 57.23
CA THR A 9 25.89 -7.00 58.42
C THR A 9 24.61 -6.17 58.59
N LEU A 10 24.12 -6.08 59.82
CA LEU A 10 22.88 -5.37 60.15
C LEU A 10 23.21 -3.98 60.69
N THR A 11 22.64 -2.94 60.08
CA THR A 11 22.80 -1.55 60.53
C THR A 11 21.43 -0.98 60.89
N LEU A 12 21.32 -0.42 62.10
CA LEU A 12 20.09 0.21 62.60
C LEU A 12 20.25 1.73 62.56
N THR A 13 19.30 2.42 61.93
CA THR A 13 19.24 3.88 61.91
C THR A 13 17.95 4.34 62.61
N PRO A 14 18.03 5.06 63.73
CA PRO A 14 16.83 5.59 64.40
C PRO A 14 16.26 6.78 63.63
N SER A 15 14.93 6.86 63.56
CA SER A 15 14.19 8.02 63.04
C SER A 15 13.18 8.48 64.09
N ALA A 16 13.06 9.80 64.26
CA ALA A 16 12.14 10.42 65.21
C ALA A 16 11.18 11.34 64.45
N THR A 17 9.87 11.20 64.72
CA THR A 17 8.83 12.06 64.15
C THR A 17 8.23 12.91 65.27
N TYR A 18 8.14 14.23 65.07
CA TYR A 18 7.57 15.16 66.02
C TYR A 18 6.10 15.46 65.71
N THR A 19 5.21 15.17 66.67
CA THR A 19 3.85 15.70 66.76
C THR A 19 3.75 16.67 67.95
N PRO A 20 2.89 17.70 67.90
CA PRO A 20 2.66 18.57 69.05
C PRO A 20 1.91 17.77 70.13
N GLY A 21 2.65 17.35 71.16
CA GLY A 21 2.17 16.43 72.20
C GLY A 21 3.26 15.59 72.90
N GLY A 22 4.52 15.67 72.44
CA GLY A 22 5.66 14.98 73.05
C GLY A 22 6.10 13.74 72.24
N PRO A 23 7.42 13.44 72.16
CA PRO A 23 7.91 12.40 71.26
C PRO A 23 7.66 10.99 71.81
N THR A 24 6.75 10.25 71.19
CA THR A 24 6.66 8.79 71.34
C THR A 24 7.62 8.14 70.34
N ILE A 25 8.77 7.67 70.83
CA ILE A 25 9.72 6.86 70.05
C ILE A 25 9.18 5.44 69.91
N THR A 26 8.63 5.10 68.73
CA THR A 26 8.33 3.72 68.36
C THR A 26 9.49 3.19 67.51
N PRO A 27 10.28 2.21 67.97
CA PRO A 27 11.31 1.62 67.14
C PRO A 27 10.65 0.83 66.00
N THR A 28 10.75 1.35 64.77
CA THR A 28 10.40 0.59 63.57
C THR A 28 11.59 -0.28 63.19
N VAL A 29 11.44 -1.60 63.33
CA VAL A 29 12.42 -2.56 62.80
C VAL A 29 12.23 -2.63 61.29
N ILE A 30 13.13 -1.98 60.54
CA ILE A 30 13.22 -2.16 59.09
C ILE A 30 14.14 -3.35 58.83
N SER A 31 13.57 -4.56 58.75
CA SER A 31 14.29 -5.70 58.19
C SER A 31 14.44 -5.51 56.67
N THR A 32 15.58 -4.95 56.25
CA THR A 32 15.99 -4.92 54.85
C THR A 32 17.03 -5.99 54.60
N THR A 33 16.57 -7.19 54.27
CA THR A 33 17.33 -8.10 53.39
C THR A 33 16.32 -8.95 52.64
N ALA A 34 15.70 -8.38 51.61
CA ALA A 34 15.19 -9.23 50.54
C ALA A 34 16.44 -9.86 49.91
N MET A 35 16.68 -11.12 50.26
CA MET A 35 17.59 -12.00 49.56
C MET A 35 17.26 -11.88 48.07
N PRO A 36 18.22 -11.55 47.18
CA PRO A 36 17.96 -11.66 45.75
C PRO A 36 17.71 -13.13 45.49
N THR A 37 16.44 -13.52 45.34
CA THR A 37 16.08 -14.76 44.68
C THR A 37 16.88 -14.75 43.37
N PRO A 38 17.73 -15.75 43.10
CA PRO A 38 18.28 -15.89 41.76
C PRO A 38 17.09 -16.17 40.85
N THR A 39 16.49 -15.12 40.32
CA THR A 39 15.58 -15.22 39.20
C THR A 39 16.45 -15.73 38.08
N ASN A 40 16.41 -17.04 37.88
CA ASN A 40 16.95 -17.67 36.70
C ASN A 40 16.05 -17.20 35.55
N THR A 41 16.28 -15.96 35.10
CA THR A 41 15.66 -15.41 33.91
C THR A 41 16.26 -16.21 32.79
N ALA A 42 15.61 -17.32 32.43
CA ALA A 42 15.85 -17.99 31.19
C ALA A 42 15.82 -16.90 30.12
N ILE A 43 16.98 -16.62 29.53
CA ILE A 43 17.08 -15.73 28.37
C ILE A 43 16.39 -16.51 27.26
N VAL A 44 15.07 -16.39 27.16
CA VAL A 44 14.33 -16.88 26.01
C VAL A 44 14.80 -15.99 24.87
N PRO A 45 15.53 -16.51 23.86
CA PRO A 45 15.90 -15.69 22.71
C PRO A 45 14.59 -15.24 22.07
N SER A 46 14.28 -13.95 22.26
CA SER A 46 13.18 -13.28 21.57
C SER A 46 13.64 -13.12 20.13
N ALA A 47 13.44 -14.16 19.33
CA ALA A 47 13.56 -14.05 17.89
C ALA A 47 12.41 -13.16 17.43
N THR A 48 12.68 -11.88 17.18
CA THR A 48 11.75 -11.01 16.47
C THR A 48 11.50 -11.68 15.12
N PRO A 49 10.28 -12.16 14.84
CA PRO A 49 10.00 -12.76 13.54
C PRO A 49 10.24 -11.68 12.49
N THR A 50 11.25 -11.90 11.63
CA THR A 50 11.45 -11.07 10.45
C THR A 50 10.35 -11.47 9.48
N ALA A 51 9.26 -10.71 9.49
CA ALA A 51 8.17 -10.91 8.55
C ALA A 51 8.73 -10.79 7.13
N THR A 52 8.63 -11.87 6.35
CA THR A 52 8.98 -11.82 4.93
C THR A 52 7.91 -10.95 4.24
N PRO A 53 8.30 -9.91 3.49
CA PRO A 53 7.32 -9.09 2.79
C PRO A 53 6.58 -9.96 1.78
N ILE A 54 5.25 -9.93 1.84
CA ILE A 54 4.42 -10.70 0.94
C ILE A 54 4.30 -9.92 -0.35
N ALA A 55 4.85 -10.49 -1.42
CA ALA A 55 4.72 -9.93 -2.76
C ALA A 55 3.26 -10.07 -3.21
N GLY A 56 2.65 -8.97 -3.66
CA GLY A 56 1.32 -8.99 -4.24
C GLY A 56 1.32 -9.70 -5.60
N VAL A 57 0.17 -10.25 -5.99
CA VAL A 57 -0.03 -10.88 -7.30
C VAL A 57 -0.57 -9.82 -8.27
N GLU A 58 0.16 -9.55 -9.35
CA GLU A 58 -0.32 -8.66 -10.42
C GLU A 58 -1.44 -9.33 -11.23
N LEU A 59 -2.55 -8.61 -11.38
CA LEU A 59 -3.76 -9.12 -12.02
C LEU A 59 -3.99 -8.54 -13.42
N LEU A 60 -3.22 -7.53 -13.82
CA LEU A 60 -3.22 -6.98 -15.18
C LEU A 60 -2.09 -7.55 -16.01
N ILE A 61 -2.27 -7.56 -17.32
CA ILE A 61 -1.21 -7.83 -18.29
C ILE A 61 -1.03 -6.64 -19.23
N ASN A 62 0.13 -6.58 -19.89
CA ASN A 62 0.50 -5.46 -20.77
C ASN A 62 0.34 -4.10 -20.06
N THR A 63 0.88 -3.99 -18.84
CA THR A 63 0.72 -2.85 -17.94
C THR A 63 1.44 -1.59 -18.41
N GLY A 64 2.52 -1.76 -19.18
CA GLY A 64 3.28 -0.69 -19.83
C GLY A 64 2.92 -0.46 -21.31
N PHE A 65 1.87 -1.10 -21.84
CA PHE A 65 1.46 -0.91 -23.25
C PHE A 65 2.55 -1.27 -24.28
N GLU A 66 3.40 -2.24 -23.95
CA GLU A 66 4.56 -2.67 -24.74
C GLU A 66 4.24 -3.76 -25.77
N ALA A 67 3.02 -4.32 -25.72
CA ALA A 67 2.63 -5.35 -26.68
C ALA A 67 2.69 -4.81 -28.13
N LYS A 68 3.11 -5.67 -29.05
CA LYS A 68 3.26 -5.37 -30.47
C LYS A 68 2.68 -6.51 -31.30
N THR A 69 2.04 -6.17 -32.42
CA THR A 69 1.69 -7.12 -33.46
C THR A 69 2.96 -7.70 -34.13
N SER A 70 2.79 -8.73 -34.96
CA SER A 70 3.91 -9.40 -35.64
C SER A 70 4.72 -8.50 -36.59
N ASP A 71 4.16 -7.38 -37.04
CA ASP A 71 4.83 -6.35 -37.84
C ASP A 71 5.56 -5.30 -36.99
N GLY A 72 5.51 -5.42 -35.65
CA GLY A 72 6.12 -4.48 -34.71
C GLY A 72 5.27 -3.25 -34.37
N SER A 73 4.04 -3.15 -34.88
CA SER A 73 3.12 -2.07 -34.54
C SER A 73 2.59 -2.23 -33.09
N PRO A 74 2.45 -1.15 -32.30
CA PRO A 74 1.92 -1.27 -30.94
C PRO A 74 0.47 -1.76 -30.92
N GLU A 75 0.16 -2.67 -30.02
CA GLU A 75 -1.18 -3.25 -29.87
C GLU A 75 -1.76 -3.01 -28.47
N LEU A 76 -3.06 -2.73 -28.46
CA LEU A 76 -3.78 -2.41 -27.22
C LEU A 76 -4.26 -3.61 -26.41
N PRO A 77 -4.62 -4.78 -26.99
CA PRO A 77 -5.09 -5.92 -26.21
C PRO A 77 -4.17 -6.30 -25.04
N PRO A 78 -4.76 -6.75 -23.91
CA PRO A 78 -6.19 -6.97 -23.66
C PRO A 78 -6.96 -5.71 -23.25
N TRP A 79 -6.35 -4.52 -23.30
CA TRP A 79 -7.04 -3.29 -22.96
C TRP A 79 -8.12 -2.97 -24.00
N VAL A 80 -9.27 -2.49 -23.51
CA VAL A 80 -10.40 -2.09 -24.34
C VAL A 80 -10.64 -0.60 -24.15
N LEU A 81 -10.44 0.16 -25.23
CA LEU A 81 -10.78 1.57 -25.29
C LEU A 81 -12.28 1.75 -25.63
N LYS A 82 -12.95 2.63 -24.90
CA LYS A 82 -14.34 3.02 -25.13
C LYS A 82 -14.43 4.52 -25.21
N LEU A 83 -15.28 5.02 -26.12
CA LEU A 83 -15.54 6.45 -26.31
C LEU A 83 -14.26 7.28 -26.54
N GLY A 84 -13.23 6.68 -27.16
CA GLY A 84 -11.95 7.34 -27.32
C GLY A 84 -11.95 8.35 -28.45
N THR A 85 -11.20 9.45 -28.28
CA THR A 85 -11.17 10.57 -29.25
C THR A 85 -9.75 10.86 -29.73
N SER A 86 -9.26 10.02 -30.64
CA SER A 86 -7.84 9.98 -31.08
C SER A 86 -6.86 9.52 -29.99
N ASP A 87 -7.36 8.81 -28.97
CA ASP A 87 -6.53 8.14 -27.97
C ASP A 87 -5.75 7.00 -28.62
N LYS A 88 -4.51 6.80 -28.17
CA LYS A 88 -3.62 5.80 -28.77
C LYS A 88 -2.44 5.48 -27.89
N ILE A 89 -1.84 4.33 -28.17
CA ILE A 89 -0.48 4.02 -27.72
C ILE A 89 0.50 4.94 -28.46
N LYS A 90 1.43 5.52 -27.71
CA LYS A 90 2.56 6.27 -28.22
C LYS A 90 3.83 5.65 -27.71
N CYS A 91 4.76 5.39 -28.63
CA CYS A 91 6.07 4.87 -28.29
C CYS A 91 7.17 5.90 -28.56
N ASN A 92 8.29 5.70 -27.87
CA ASN A 92 9.52 6.46 -27.97
C ASN A 92 10.01 6.48 -29.42
N LYS A 93 10.61 7.59 -29.82
CA LYS A 93 11.18 7.78 -31.17
C LYS A 93 12.58 8.35 -31.04
N ALA A 94 13.50 7.87 -31.88
CA ALA A 94 14.86 8.37 -31.92
C ALA A 94 14.88 9.90 -32.12
N GLY A 95 15.73 10.59 -31.35
CA GLY A 95 15.87 12.05 -31.40
C GLY A 95 14.67 12.86 -30.86
N LYS A 96 13.72 12.22 -30.16
CA LYS A 96 12.62 12.89 -29.46
C LYS A 96 12.68 12.60 -27.96
N PRO A 97 12.16 13.50 -27.10
CA PRO A 97 12.00 13.20 -25.69
C PRO A 97 11.17 11.93 -25.48
N PRO A 98 11.47 11.13 -24.44
CA PRO A 98 10.71 9.92 -24.14
C PRO A 98 9.24 10.27 -23.85
N VAL A 99 8.35 9.39 -24.29
CA VAL A 99 6.91 9.48 -24.02
C VAL A 99 6.45 8.51 -22.95
N ALA A 100 7.14 7.38 -22.80
CA ALA A 100 6.89 6.39 -21.77
C ALA A 100 7.62 6.73 -20.46
N GLN A 101 7.08 6.27 -19.34
CA GLN A 101 7.78 6.32 -18.06
C GLN A 101 8.75 5.15 -17.92
N ALA A 102 8.32 3.97 -18.33
CA ALA A 102 9.13 2.77 -18.38
C ALA A 102 8.96 2.11 -19.75
N GLY A 103 9.98 1.39 -20.22
CA GLY A 103 9.92 0.75 -21.53
C GLY A 103 9.91 1.74 -22.70
N GLU A 104 9.19 1.39 -23.76
CA GLU A 104 9.14 2.15 -25.00
C GLU A 104 7.80 2.85 -25.20
N CYS A 105 6.71 2.38 -24.62
CA CYS A 105 5.36 2.78 -24.97
C CYS A 105 4.54 3.26 -23.76
N ALA A 106 3.56 4.12 -24.02
CA ALA A 106 2.57 4.57 -23.04
C ALA A 106 1.25 4.85 -23.74
N PHE A 107 0.14 4.79 -23.01
CA PHE A 107 -1.15 5.15 -23.56
C PHE A 107 -1.40 6.65 -23.38
N GLN A 108 -1.77 7.35 -24.45
CA GLN A 108 -2.08 8.78 -24.42
C GLN A 108 -3.57 9.01 -24.68
N PHE A 109 -4.26 9.55 -23.68
CA PHE A 109 -5.56 10.17 -23.84
C PHE A 109 -5.43 11.56 -24.47
N LYS A 110 -6.38 11.91 -25.32
CA LYS A 110 -6.50 13.24 -25.91
C LYS A 110 -7.91 13.77 -25.66
N GLY A 111 -8.00 14.89 -24.95
CA GLY A 111 -9.27 15.53 -24.66
C GLY A 111 -10.00 16.06 -25.88
N SER A 112 -11.32 16.03 -25.79
CA SER A 112 -12.26 16.61 -26.75
C SER A 112 -13.51 17.19 -26.05
N VAL A 113 -14.30 18.01 -26.73
CA VAL A 113 -15.55 18.52 -26.13
C VAL A 113 -16.49 17.35 -25.81
N GLY A 114 -16.95 17.24 -24.56
CA GLY A 114 -17.77 16.12 -24.10
C GLY A 114 -16.99 14.84 -23.79
N GLU A 115 -15.68 14.95 -23.58
CA GLU A 115 -14.78 13.82 -23.32
C GLU A 115 -15.28 12.89 -22.19
N ASN A 116 -15.24 11.58 -22.47
CA ASN A 116 -15.54 10.53 -21.50
C ASN A 116 -14.88 9.21 -21.89
N SER A 117 -13.69 9.28 -22.47
CA SER A 117 -12.93 8.10 -22.88
C SER A 117 -12.59 7.23 -21.69
N LYS A 118 -12.50 5.92 -21.97
CA LYS A 118 -12.27 4.93 -20.95
C LYS A 118 -11.44 3.78 -21.47
N LEU A 119 -10.31 3.54 -20.82
CA LEU A 119 -9.46 2.38 -21.05
C LEU A 119 -9.73 1.35 -19.95
N GLU A 120 -10.26 0.18 -20.32
CA GLU A 120 -10.66 -0.87 -19.38
C GLU A 120 -9.84 -2.15 -19.59
N GLN A 121 -9.49 -2.83 -18.49
CA GLN A 121 -9.05 -4.21 -18.50
C GLN A 121 -9.86 -5.02 -17.48
N THR A 122 -10.25 -6.23 -17.85
CA THR A 122 -10.76 -7.21 -16.88
C THR A 122 -9.56 -7.98 -16.35
N ALA A 123 -9.39 -8.01 -15.04
CA ALA A 123 -8.31 -8.71 -14.38
C ALA A 123 -8.34 -10.22 -14.66
N VAL A 124 -7.16 -10.84 -14.76
CA VAL A 124 -7.03 -12.30 -14.84
C VAL A 124 -7.13 -12.88 -13.44
N ILE A 125 -8.25 -13.52 -13.12
CA ILE A 125 -8.54 -14.04 -11.77
C ILE A 125 -8.69 -15.57 -11.72
N THR A 126 -8.50 -16.25 -12.84
CA THR A 126 -8.62 -17.71 -12.93
C THR A 126 -7.54 -18.38 -12.08
N GLY A 127 -7.96 -19.32 -11.23
CA GLY A 127 -7.04 -20.05 -10.33
C GLY A 127 -6.70 -19.32 -9.03
N LEU A 128 -7.23 -18.11 -8.81
CA LEU A 128 -7.03 -17.38 -7.56
C LEU A 128 -8.17 -17.67 -6.58
N ALA A 129 -7.84 -17.79 -5.30
CA ALA A 129 -8.78 -17.97 -4.21
C ALA A 129 -8.77 -16.71 -3.33
N PHE A 130 -9.85 -15.95 -3.38
CA PHE A 130 -9.98 -14.69 -2.62
C PHE A 130 -10.66 -14.94 -1.27
N ALA A 131 -10.34 -14.10 -0.29
CA ALA A 131 -11.03 -14.01 0.98
C ALA A 131 -11.58 -12.60 1.22
N ALA A 132 -12.61 -12.50 2.07
CA ALA A 132 -13.04 -11.20 2.58
C ALA A 132 -11.89 -10.56 3.38
N GLY A 133 -11.66 -9.27 3.15
CA GLY A 133 -10.57 -8.52 3.78
C GLY A 133 -9.24 -8.53 3.01
N ASP A 134 -9.07 -9.41 2.00
CA ASP A 134 -7.95 -9.29 1.06
C ASP A 134 -7.89 -7.88 0.44
N ALA A 135 -6.69 -7.38 0.15
CA ALA A 135 -6.52 -6.03 -0.36
C ALA A 135 -6.24 -6.03 -1.87
N LEU A 136 -6.88 -5.10 -2.58
CA LEU A 136 -6.51 -4.72 -3.95
C LEU A 136 -5.82 -3.36 -3.91
N ASN A 137 -4.51 -3.34 -4.19
CA ASN A 137 -3.78 -2.10 -4.41
C ASN A 137 -3.73 -1.84 -5.92
N PHE A 138 -3.98 -0.61 -6.32
CA PHE A 138 -4.10 -0.28 -7.74
C PHE A 138 -3.47 1.07 -8.02
N GLY A 139 -2.96 1.27 -9.23
CA GLY A 139 -2.38 2.55 -9.61
C GLY A 139 -1.91 2.63 -11.06
N VAL A 140 -1.41 3.80 -11.42
CA VAL A 140 -0.75 4.10 -12.71
C VAL A 140 0.33 5.14 -12.48
N GLN A 141 1.29 5.25 -13.40
CA GLN A 141 2.10 6.45 -13.58
C GLN A 141 1.38 7.37 -14.57
N ALA A 142 1.11 8.62 -14.18
CA ALA A 142 0.42 9.58 -15.02
C ALA A 142 1.24 10.86 -15.25
N ASP A 143 1.34 11.29 -16.51
CA ASP A 143 1.83 12.61 -16.91
C ASP A 143 0.64 13.46 -17.40
N ALA A 144 0.20 14.38 -16.53
CA ALA A 144 -1.00 15.20 -16.69
C ALA A 144 -0.67 16.68 -16.45
N LYS A 145 0.01 17.31 -17.42
CA LYS A 145 0.56 18.67 -17.26
C LYS A 145 -0.46 19.80 -17.20
N ASP A 146 -1.65 19.55 -17.74
CA ASP A 146 -2.70 20.55 -17.83
C ASP A 146 -3.39 20.76 -16.47
N THR A 147 -3.63 22.02 -16.09
CA THR A 147 -4.32 22.40 -14.86
C THR A 147 -5.79 21.97 -14.83
N SER A 148 -6.37 21.69 -16.00
CA SER A 148 -7.78 21.31 -16.18
C SER A 148 -7.99 19.80 -16.36
N VAL A 149 -7.04 18.96 -15.90
CA VAL A 149 -7.18 17.51 -16.01
C VAL A 149 -8.35 17.00 -15.17
N LEU A 150 -9.29 16.35 -15.84
CA LEU A 150 -10.42 15.63 -15.29
C LEU A 150 -10.30 14.16 -15.69
N GLY A 151 -10.38 13.29 -14.70
CA GLY A 151 -10.28 11.85 -14.90
C GLY A 151 -10.00 11.13 -13.59
N LYS A 152 -10.00 9.80 -13.66
CA LYS A 152 -9.71 8.95 -12.50
C LYS A 152 -9.27 7.55 -12.90
N VAL A 153 -8.44 6.94 -12.05
CA VAL A 153 -8.20 5.50 -12.04
C VAL A 153 -9.27 4.86 -11.14
N LYS A 154 -9.88 3.76 -11.59
CA LYS A 154 -11.00 3.12 -10.91
C LYS A 154 -10.87 1.61 -10.91
N VAL A 155 -11.13 1.01 -9.76
CA VAL A 155 -11.35 -0.42 -9.59
C VAL A 155 -12.82 -0.68 -9.28
N THR A 156 -13.39 -1.73 -9.87
CA THR A 156 -14.73 -2.21 -9.54
C THR A 156 -14.72 -3.72 -9.40
N VAL A 157 -15.18 -4.21 -8.27
CA VAL A 157 -15.32 -5.64 -7.96
C VAL A 157 -16.79 -6.01 -8.02
N LYS A 158 -17.12 -7.08 -8.74
CA LYS A 158 -18.42 -7.74 -8.72
C LYS A 158 -18.28 -9.08 -8.02
N TYR A 159 -19.22 -9.40 -7.14
CA TYR A 159 -19.28 -10.67 -6.42
C TYR A 159 -20.39 -11.57 -6.96
N THR A 160 -20.30 -12.88 -6.70
CA THR A 160 -21.31 -13.89 -7.08
C THR A 160 -22.36 -14.12 -5.98
N ASP A 161 -22.08 -13.75 -4.73
CA ASP A 161 -22.88 -14.05 -3.53
C ASP A 161 -23.87 -12.92 -3.13
N ALA A 162 -24.31 -12.12 -4.10
CA ALA A 162 -25.14 -10.93 -3.90
C ALA A 162 -24.51 -9.79 -3.06
N THR A 163 -23.25 -9.91 -2.61
CA THR A 163 -22.52 -8.80 -1.98
C THR A 163 -22.51 -7.57 -2.91
N PRO A 164 -22.81 -6.36 -2.40
CA PRO A 164 -22.74 -5.13 -3.18
C PRO A 164 -21.37 -4.93 -3.84
N LYS A 165 -21.35 -4.30 -5.02
CA LYS A 165 -20.09 -4.03 -5.73
C LYS A 165 -19.17 -3.12 -4.91
N THR A 166 -17.92 -3.51 -4.74
CA THR A 166 -16.87 -2.61 -4.25
C THR A 166 -16.42 -1.70 -5.39
N LYS A 167 -16.27 -0.41 -5.10
CA LYS A 167 -15.74 0.59 -6.03
C LYS A 167 -14.71 1.44 -5.28
N ALA A 168 -13.56 1.63 -5.89
CA ALA A 168 -12.55 2.57 -5.42
C ALA A 168 -12.00 3.36 -6.60
N SER A 169 -11.58 4.60 -6.35
CA SER A 169 -10.99 5.45 -7.38
C SER A 169 -10.03 6.47 -6.79
N VAL A 170 -9.11 6.91 -7.63
CA VAL A 170 -8.18 8.00 -7.38
C VAL A 170 -8.29 8.95 -8.55
N ASP A 171 -8.55 10.21 -8.27
CA ASP A 171 -8.68 11.23 -9.30
C ASP A 171 -7.30 11.60 -9.87
N PHE A 172 -7.28 12.03 -11.13
CA PHE A 172 -6.09 12.62 -11.71
C PHE A 172 -5.77 13.94 -11.01
N ILE A 173 -4.49 14.17 -10.79
CA ILE A 173 -3.94 15.45 -10.34
C ILE A 173 -3.07 16.03 -11.45
N GLN A 174 -2.90 17.34 -11.45
CA GLN A 174 -1.93 17.98 -12.32
C GLN A 174 -0.51 17.56 -11.90
N THR A 175 0.35 17.27 -12.86
CA THR A 175 1.74 16.84 -12.61
C THR A 175 2.73 17.61 -13.50
N THR A 176 4.00 17.65 -13.10
CA THR A 176 5.09 18.24 -13.92
C THR A 176 5.84 17.19 -14.76
N GLY A 177 5.38 15.94 -14.71
CA GLY A 177 5.93 14.74 -15.35
C GLY A 177 5.16 13.52 -14.85
N TYR A 178 5.71 12.32 -15.04
CA TYR A 178 5.08 11.12 -14.50
C TYR A 178 5.06 11.13 -12.97
N GLN A 179 3.87 10.94 -12.39
CA GLN A 179 3.68 10.72 -10.96
C GLN A 179 2.79 9.50 -10.72
N ALA A 180 3.07 8.80 -9.62
CA ALA A 180 2.30 7.64 -9.22
C ALA A 180 0.94 8.08 -8.63
N LEU A 181 -0.14 7.58 -9.22
CA LEU A 181 -1.48 7.67 -8.67
C LEU A 181 -1.87 6.29 -8.18
N SER A 182 -2.18 6.16 -6.89
CA SER A 182 -2.45 4.86 -6.29
C SER A 182 -3.55 4.90 -5.24
N GLY A 183 -4.27 3.79 -5.11
CA GLY A 183 -5.33 3.59 -4.14
C GLY A 183 -5.38 2.14 -3.68
N SER A 184 -6.19 1.88 -2.67
CA SER A 184 -6.39 0.54 -2.11
C SER A 184 -7.86 0.32 -1.76
N THR A 185 -8.33 -0.92 -1.85
CA THR A 185 -9.66 -1.29 -1.38
C THR A 185 -9.70 -2.75 -0.90
N PRO A 186 -10.32 -3.03 0.25
CA PRO A 186 -10.52 -4.41 0.69
C PRO A 186 -11.63 -5.09 -0.12
N LEU A 187 -11.51 -6.39 -0.29
CA LEU A 187 -12.58 -7.25 -0.79
C LEU A 187 -13.64 -7.42 0.29
N ALA A 188 -14.90 -7.16 -0.08
CA ALA A 188 -16.04 -7.33 0.83
C ALA A 188 -16.45 -8.80 1.00
N SER A 189 -16.06 -9.65 0.03
CA SER A 189 -16.31 -11.10 0.02
C SER A 189 -15.22 -11.82 -0.77
N GLY A 190 -14.99 -13.10 -0.46
CA GLY A 190 -14.14 -13.99 -1.26
C GLY A 190 -14.79 -14.49 -2.55
N ALA A 191 -16.11 -14.30 -2.70
CA ALA A 191 -16.89 -14.77 -3.86
C ALA A 191 -16.74 -13.82 -5.08
N VAL A 192 -15.50 -13.53 -5.49
CA VAL A 192 -15.21 -12.56 -6.55
C VAL A 192 -15.58 -13.11 -7.93
N ALA A 193 -16.53 -12.47 -8.60
CA ALA A 193 -16.96 -12.81 -9.95
C ALA A 193 -16.11 -12.14 -11.03
N LYS A 194 -15.72 -10.88 -10.80
CA LYS A 194 -15.02 -10.05 -11.79
C LYS A 194 -14.38 -8.85 -11.12
N ILE A 195 -13.11 -8.60 -11.43
CA ILE A 195 -12.44 -7.34 -11.11
C ILE A 195 -12.20 -6.59 -12.42
N LYS A 196 -12.63 -5.32 -12.45
CA LYS A 196 -12.39 -4.42 -13.58
C LYS A 196 -11.53 -3.26 -13.13
N PHE A 197 -10.42 -3.07 -13.82
CA PHE A 197 -9.60 -1.87 -13.74
C PHE A 197 -9.99 -0.93 -14.88
N SER A 198 -10.03 0.37 -14.61
CA SER A 198 -10.40 1.37 -15.61
C SER A 198 -9.66 2.67 -15.38
N ILE A 199 -9.22 3.29 -16.47
CA ILE A 199 -8.72 4.65 -16.51
C ILE A 199 -9.73 5.47 -17.29
N VAL A 200 -10.26 6.51 -16.66
CA VAL A 200 -11.29 7.38 -17.24
C VAL A 200 -10.68 8.76 -17.45
N HIS A 201 -10.82 9.30 -18.66
CA HIS A 201 -10.42 10.67 -18.99
C HIS A 201 -11.66 11.46 -19.44
N GLN A 202 -11.79 12.67 -18.91
CA GLN A 202 -12.97 13.54 -19.10
C GLN A 202 -12.57 14.98 -19.37
N SER A 203 -11.29 15.23 -19.68
CA SER A 203 -10.81 16.59 -19.87
C SER A 203 -11.14 17.06 -21.27
N PRO A 204 -11.67 18.28 -21.47
CA PRO A 204 -12.11 18.71 -22.79
C PRO A 204 -10.98 19.02 -23.79
N ALA A 205 -9.77 19.29 -23.32
CA ALA A 205 -8.65 19.68 -24.18
C ALA A 205 -7.27 19.12 -23.75
N SER A 206 -7.17 18.52 -22.56
CA SER A 206 -5.87 18.08 -22.02
C SER A 206 -5.40 16.77 -22.67
N LYS A 207 -4.09 16.57 -22.68
CA LYS A 207 -3.49 15.25 -22.95
C LYS A 207 -3.00 14.66 -21.65
N VAL A 208 -3.34 13.41 -21.41
CA VAL A 208 -2.81 12.65 -20.28
C VAL A 208 -2.13 11.42 -20.82
N ARG A 209 -0.88 11.17 -20.40
CA ARG A 209 -0.22 9.90 -20.66
C ARG A 209 -0.29 9.05 -19.41
N VAL A 210 -0.58 7.78 -19.60
CA VAL A 210 -0.56 6.78 -18.53
C VAL A 210 0.34 5.63 -18.93
N ASP A 211 1.05 5.11 -17.96
CA ASP A 211 2.00 4.01 -18.09
C ASP A 211 2.03 3.22 -16.78
N SER A 212 2.62 2.02 -16.80
CA SER A 212 2.89 1.18 -15.63
C SER A 212 1.64 1.00 -14.76
N ALA A 213 0.52 0.68 -15.39
CA ALA A 213 -0.72 0.39 -14.66
C ALA A 213 -0.53 -0.85 -13.79
N SER A 214 -1.15 -0.91 -12.62
CA SER A 214 -1.00 -2.05 -11.73
C SER A 214 -2.28 -2.31 -10.95
N LEU A 215 -2.58 -3.59 -10.74
CA LEU A 215 -3.61 -4.08 -9.83
C LEU A 215 -3.06 -5.29 -9.10
N LEU A 216 -2.54 -5.05 -7.91
CA LEU A 216 -1.95 -6.07 -7.04
C LEU A 216 -2.99 -6.59 -6.05
N TRP A 217 -3.12 -7.90 -5.95
CA TRP A 217 -3.86 -8.58 -4.89
C TRP A 217 -2.93 -9.05 -3.78
N PHE A 218 -3.32 -8.78 -2.53
CA PHE A 218 -2.65 -9.24 -1.32
C PHE A 218 -3.63 -10.07 -0.48
N ASN A 219 -3.20 -11.28 -0.10
CA ASN A 219 -3.98 -12.15 0.76
C ASN A 219 -3.87 -11.69 2.22
N ASN A 220 -5.00 -11.52 2.91
CA ASN A 220 -5.03 -10.99 4.27
C ASN A 220 -4.48 -11.97 5.33
N GLY A 221 -4.30 -13.25 4.96
CA GLY A 221 -3.55 -14.23 5.77
C GLY A 221 -2.04 -13.91 5.86
N GLY A 222 -1.61 -12.94 5.06
CA GLY A 222 -0.33 -12.30 5.12
C GLY A 222 -0.40 -10.96 5.83
N SER A 223 -0.13 -10.94 7.13
CA SER A 223 -0.14 -9.72 7.98
C SER A 223 0.23 -8.45 7.21
N LEU A 224 -0.77 -7.59 6.97
CA LEU A 224 -0.57 -6.19 6.58
C LEU A 224 0.18 -5.50 7.72
N LEU A 225 1.51 -5.59 7.72
CA LEU A 225 2.31 -4.48 8.21
C LEU A 225 1.92 -3.32 7.30
N ALA A 226 1.02 -2.48 7.80
CA ALA A 226 0.61 -1.25 7.16
C ALA A 226 1.87 -0.60 6.59
N LEU A 227 1.97 -0.53 5.25
CA LEU A 227 2.96 0.31 4.60
C LEU A 227 2.86 1.67 5.32
N PRO A 228 3.93 2.14 5.98
CA PRO A 228 3.87 3.43 6.65
C PRO A 228 3.40 4.41 5.60
N LYS A 229 2.25 5.04 5.88
CA LYS A 229 1.71 6.15 5.11
C LYS A 229 2.90 7.07 4.86
N LEU A 230 3.43 7.06 3.63
CA LEU A 230 4.48 7.97 3.21
C LEU A 230 3.83 9.35 3.31
N MET A 231 3.97 9.96 4.48
CA MET A 231 3.65 11.35 4.68
C MET A 231 4.57 12.09 3.71
N GLY A 232 3.98 12.70 2.70
CA GLY A 232 4.69 13.65 1.86
C GLY A 232 5.39 14.65 2.77
N GLN A 233 6.71 14.68 2.69
CA GLN A 233 7.47 15.83 3.13
C GLN A 233 7.58 16.79 1.95
N GLY A 234 7.25 18.06 2.21
CA GLY A 234 7.70 19.23 1.45
C GLY A 234 6.81 19.62 0.29
#